data_AF-A0A5C6XCY0-F1
#
_entry.id   AF-A0A5C6XCY0-F1
#
_cell.length_a   1.000
_cell.length_b   1.000
_cell.length_c   1.000
_cell.angle_alpha   90.00
_cell.angle_beta   90.00
_cell.angle_gamma   90.00
#
_symmetry.space_group_name_H-M   'P 1'
#
loop_
_entity.id
_entity.type
_entity.pdbx_description
1 polymer ?
#
loop_
_entity_poly.entity_id
_entity_poly.type
_entity_poly.pdbx_seq_one_letter_code
_entity_poly.pdbx_strand_id
1 'polypeptide(L)'
;MKRLPPSPFAPTMIAVLMMCATLLFSLNASAQNRGYDVQLNTLSVERDRGQLIITYQVDARDWGALQQARIQPRLNVYLPDGSSRDFEFVQALRIDAPRGQATMRLGSRAAASHAELRLVGTQGPNTITTMRLERRRPAQTLRLPIVELRRSPGYPDHDDRDRDDRYDRDRDDRYDRDRYGRRHDRDDRYGRDRDDHDDRDDRYDRRRDRDHRRPPHAGRPHRPGPPPHAGHPHHPRPGASRAQIVEACGDQSPFPGQVTHCIESATRLPAADAVATIRACGDATTFSGDFEHCMNTASAFRTPPAPAIRACGEATSFSSDFRGCVSAAAGFRHRPAPVIRACSEATSFSRDFQQCLDASRA
;
A
#
# COMPACT_ATOMS: atom_id res chain seq x y z
N MET A 1 -20.57 -1.94 76.62
CA MET A 1 -20.39 -1.62 75.19
C MET A 1 -19.74 -0.25 75.07
N LYS A 2 -18.43 -0.19 74.82
CA LYS A 2 -17.69 1.08 74.67
C LYS A 2 -17.74 1.51 73.20
N ARG A 3 -18.40 2.65 72.91
CA ARG A 3 -18.40 3.27 71.58
C ARG A 3 -17.04 3.94 71.36
N LEU A 4 -16.34 3.55 70.29
CA LEU A 4 -15.10 4.20 69.87
C LEU A 4 -15.41 5.59 69.29
N PRO A 5 -14.55 6.60 69.55
CA PRO A 5 -14.76 7.95 69.03
C PRO A 5 -14.58 7.98 67.50
N PRO A 6 -15.37 8.82 66.78
CA PRO A 6 -15.26 8.97 65.34
C PRO A 6 -13.89 9.58 64.99
N SER A 7 -13.18 8.94 64.04
CA SER A 7 -11.88 9.43 63.59
C SER A 7 -12.06 10.70 62.73
N PRO A 8 -11.35 11.80 63.02
CA PRO A 8 -11.50 13.05 62.27
C PRO A 8 -10.78 13.07 60.91
N PHE A 9 -10.14 11.96 60.50
CA PHE A 9 -9.25 11.91 59.33
C PHE A 9 -9.87 11.30 58.06
N ALA A 10 -11.15 10.90 58.10
CA ALA A 10 -11.77 10.22 56.97
C ALA A 10 -12.11 11.11 55.75
N PRO A 11 -12.63 12.35 55.88
CA PRO A 11 -13.16 13.06 54.71
C PRO A 11 -12.08 13.69 53.82
N THR A 12 -10.95 14.12 54.40
CA THR A 12 -9.86 14.76 53.65
C THR A 12 -9.05 13.78 52.82
N MET A 13 -8.80 12.56 53.33
CA MET A 13 -8.10 11.54 52.53
C MET A 13 -8.92 11.05 51.34
N ILE A 14 -10.25 10.93 51.49
CA ILE A 14 -11.14 10.55 50.38
C ILE A 14 -11.16 11.62 49.29
N ALA A 15 -11.16 12.90 49.68
CA ALA A 15 -11.10 14.02 48.72
C ALA A 15 -9.79 14.04 47.93
N VAL A 16 -8.64 13.83 48.58
CA VAL A 16 -7.33 13.78 47.92
C VAL A 16 -7.21 12.57 46.99
N LEU A 17 -7.70 11.39 47.41
CA LEU A 17 -7.72 10.20 46.57
C LEU A 17 -8.64 10.35 45.35
N MET A 18 -9.81 10.96 45.49
CA MET A 18 -10.68 11.25 44.34
C MET A 18 -10.09 12.29 43.40
N MET A 19 -9.42 13.33 43.93
CA MET A 19 -8.77 14.35 43.10
C MET A 19 -7.58 13.76 42.30
N CYS A 20 -6.77 12.91 42.94
CA CYS A 20 -5.69 12.16 42.28
C CYS A 20 -6.23 11.16 41.24
N ALA A 21 -7.34 10.46 41.53
CA ALA A 21 -7.98 9.58 40.57
C ALA A 21 -8.49 10.37 39.35
N THR A 22 -9.14 11.51 39.53
CA THR A 22 -9.59 12.36 38.40
C THR A 22 -8.44 12.93 37.58
N LEU A 23 -7.30 13.27 38.20
CA LEU A 23 -6.09 13.69 37.48
C LEU A 23 -5.48 12.55 36.67
N LEU A 24 -5.50 11.32 37.18
CA LEU A 24 -5.00 10.13 36.47
C LEU A 24 -5.94 9.66 35.35
N PHE A 25 -7.26 9.86 35.47
CA PHE A 25 -8.22 9.60 34.39
C PHE A 25 -8.20 10.67 33.29
N SER A 26 -7.81 11.91 33.61
CA SER A 26 -7.66 12.99 32.64
C SER A 26 -6.44 12.84 31.72
N LEU A 27 -5.43 12.06 32.14
CA LEU A 27 -4.21 11.82 31.37
C LEU A 27 -4.30 10.63 30.40
N ASN A 28 -5.33 9.79 30.50
CA ASN A 28 -5.46 8.56 29.70
C ASN A 28 -6.71 8.51 28.80
N ALA A 29 -7.56 9.54 28.82
CA ALA A 29 -8.74 9.64 27.95
C ALA A 29 -8.50 10.42 26.65
N SER A 30 -7.24 10.50 26.20
CA SER A 30 -6.85 11.03 24.90
C SER A 30 -6.22 9.95 24.02
N ALA A 31 -6.97 8.88 23.76
CA ALA A 31 -6.89 8.20 22.46
C ALA A 31 -7.46 9.15 21.37
N GLN A 32 -6.87 10.34 21.28
CA GLN A 32 -7.19 11.42 20.36
C GLN A 32 -6.63 11.03 19.01
N ASN A 33 -7.42 11.23 17.95
CA ASN A 33 -6.99 11.21 16.55
C ASN A 33 -5.59 11.83 16.39
N ARG A 34 -4.55 11.00 16.32
CA ARG A 34 -3.20 11.44 16.01
C ARG A 34 -3.11 11.68 14.51
N GLY A 35 -3.71 12.79 14.06
CA GLY A 35 -3.40 13.32 12.74
C GLY A 35 -1.93 13.68 12.65
N TYR A 36 -1.33 13.51 11.48
CA TYR A 36 0.01 14.01 11.21
C TYR A 36 -0.14 15.43 10.70
N ASP A 37 0.43 16.39 11.39
CA ASP A 37 0.57 17.72 10.80
C ASP A 37 1.61 17.60 9.69
N VAL A 38 1.26 18.05 8.48
CA VAL A 38 2.15 18.06 7.32
C VAL A 38 2.35 19.49 6.88
N GLN A 39 3.48 20.04 7.27
CA GLN A 39 3.88 21.38 6.91
C GLN A 39 4.39 21.43 5.47
N LEU A 40 3.74 22.25 4.64
CA LEU A 40 4.25 22.61 3.32
C LEU A 40 5.06 23.91 3.44
N ASN A 41 6.37 23.75 3.57
CA ASN A 41 7.33 24.85 3.58
C ASN A 41 7.24 25.70 2.29
N THR A 42 6.98 25.05 1.17
CA THR A 42 6.72 25.72 -0.11
C THR A 42 5.50 25.10 -0.76
N LEU A 43 4.57 25.94 -1.21
CA LEU A 43 3.52 25.58 -2.15
C LEU A 43 3.28 26.78 -3.08
N SER A 44 3.71 26.66 -4.34
CA SER A 44 3.52 27.70 -5.33
C SER A 44 2.83 27.15 -6.57
N VAL A 45 1.90 27.94 -7.10
CA VAL A 45 1.19 27.63 -8.34
C VAL A 45 1.46 28.77 -9.32
N GLU A 46 2.28 28.50 -10.32
CA GLU A 46 2.66 29.44 -11.36
C GLU A 46 2.02 29.02 -12.67
N ARG A 47 1.65 29.99 -13.51
CA ARG A 47 1.15 29.73 -14.86
C ARG A 47 2.22 30.16 -15.84
N ASP A 48 2.60 29.26 -16.75
CA ASP A 48 3.55 29.55 -17.82
C ASP A 48 3.06 28.93 -19.13
N ARG A 49 2.85 29.75 -20.17
CA ARG A 49 2.48 29.32 -21.54
C ARG A 49 1.36 28.27 -21.60
N GLY A 50 0.27 28.47 -20.84
CA GLY A 50 -0.87 27.55 -20.80
C GLY A 50 -0.63 26.27 -19.99
N GLN A 51 0.46 26.21 -19.24
CA GLN A 51 0.75 25.18 -18.26
C GLN A 51 0.62 25.75 -16.85
N LEU A 52 0.22 24.88 -15.93
CA LEU A 52 0.24 25.12 -14.50
C LEU A 52 1.45 24.40 -13.92
N ILE A 53 2.35 25.15 -13.29
CA ILE A 53 3.53 24.64 -12.61
C ILE A 53 3.27 24.70 -11.12
N ILE A 54 3.26 23.54 -10.48
CA ILE A 54 3.06 23.40 -9.04
C ILE A 54 4.36 22.94 -8.41
N THR A 55 4.96 23.79 -7.60
CA THR A 55 6.17 23.47 -6.84
C THR A 55 5.79 23.30 -5.38
N TYR A 56 6.27 22.21 -4.78
CA TYR A 56 5.98 21.91 -3.39
C TYR A 56 7.25 21.50 -2.62
N GLN A 57 7.23 21.74 -1.31
CA GLN A 57 8.22 21.25 -0.37
C GLN A 57 7.53 20.93 0.96
N VAL A 58 7.57 19.66 1.34
CA VAL A 58 7.14 19.15 2.64
C VAL A 58 8.30 19.31 3.63
N ASP A 59 7.99 19.59 4.90
CA ASP A 59 9.00 19.55 5.95
C ASP A 59 9.67 18.16 6.05
N ALA A 60 10.97 18.14 6.31
CA ALA A 60 11.73 16.89 6.34
C ALA A 60 11.29 15.97 7.49
N ARG A 61 10.86 16.53 8.62
CA ARG A 61 10.36 15.76 9.76
C ARG A 61 9.03 15.12 9.42
N ASP A 62 8.12 15.89 8.85
CA ASP A 62 6.78 15.42 8.48
C ASP A 62 6.85 14.40 7.34
N TRP A 63 7.76 14.59 6.38
CA TRP A 63 8.02 13.59 5.34
C TRP A 63 8.52 12.27 5.92
N GLY A 64 9.47 12.31 6.86
CA GLY A 64 9.94 11.11 7.56
C GLY A 64 8.81 10.39 8.30
N ALA A 65 7.91 11.15 8.94
CA ALA A 65 6.75 10.61 9.62
C ALA A 65 5.75 9.94 8.66
N LEU A 66 5.49 10.56 7.50
CA LEU A 66 4.67 9.98 6.43
C LEU A 66 5.25 8.66 5.90
N GLN A 67 6.56 8.60 5.67
CA GLN A 67 7.26 7.40 5.23
C GLN A 67 7.19 6.27 6.26
N GLN A 68 7.42 6.58 7.54
CA GLN A 68 7.28 5.61 8.63
C GLN A 68 5.86 5.06 8.74
N ALA A 69 4.86 5.91 8.51
CA ALA A 69 3.45 5.53 8.49
C ALA A 69 3.02 4.82 7.19
N ARG A 70 3.90 4.72 6.18
CA ARG A 70 3.60 4.21 4.83
C ARG A 70 2.44 4.96 4.16
N ILE A 71 2.37 6.26 4.39
CA ILE A 71 1.33 7.13 3.82
C ILE A 71 1.94 7.85 2.63
N GLN A 72 1.29 7.71 1.48
CA GLN A 72 1.67 8.44 0.28
C GLN A 72 0.69 9.60 0.03
N PRO A 73 1.03 10.84 0.42
CA PRO A 73 0.14 11.97 0.24
C PRO A 73 -0.03 12.31 -1.25
N ARG A 74 -1.21 12.84 -1.59
CA ARG A 74 -1.53 13.29 -2.95
C ARG A 74 -2.07 14.71 -2.93
N LEU A 75 -1.62 15.53 -3.88
CA LEU A 75 -2.10 16.89 -4.08
C LEU A 75 -3.10 16.90 -5.23
N ASN A 76 -4.39 16.98 -4.89
CA ASN A 76 -5.46 17.15 -5.87
C ASN A 76 -5.57 18.61 -6.29
N VAL A 77 -5.68 18.83 -7.59
CA VAL A 77 -5.79 20.15 -8.22
C VAL A 77 -7.16 20.28 -8.84
N TYR A 78 -7.85 21.35 -8.48
CA TYR A 78 -9.13 21.70 -9.02
C TYR A 78 -9.05 23.08 -9.68
N LEU A 79 -9.69 23.22 -10.83
CA LEU A 79 -9.75 24.48 -11.57
C LEU A 79 -11.22 24.83 -11.83
N PRO A 80 -11.57 26.13 -11.85
CA PRO A 80 -12.90 26.55 -12.25
C PRO A 80 -13.16 26.18 -13.72
N ASP A 81 -14.40 25.78 -14.01
CA ASP A 81 -14.84 25.60 -15.40
C ASP A 81 -15.52 26.88 -15.92
N GLY A 82 -14.86 27.55 -16.86
CA GLY A 82 -15.33 28.78 -17.49
C GLY A 82 -15.62 29.90 -16.48
N SER A 83 -16.89 30.33 -16.41
CA SER A 83 -17.36 31.40 -15.52
C SER A 83 -17.98 30.88 -14.22
N SER A 84 -18.04 29.54 -14.03
CA SER A 84 -18.59 28.96 -12.82
C SER A 84 -17.69 29.25 -11.61
N ARG A 85 -18.32 29.36 -10.44
CA ARG A 85 -17.61 29.42 -9.15
C ARG A 85 -17.22 28.03 -8.65
N ASP A 86 -17.73 26.99 -9.30
CA ASP A 86 -17.48 25.61 -8.90
C ASP A 86 -16.11 25.17 -9.43
N PHE A 87 -15.36 24.51 -8.55
CA PHE A 87 -14.06 23.96 -8.86
C PHE A 87 -14.21 22.51 -9.30
N GLU A 88 -13.77 22.21 -10.52
CA GLU A 88 -13.73 20.85 -11.04
C GLU A 88 -12.37 20.22 -10.82
N PHE A 89 -12.37 18.95 -10.45
CA PHE A 89 -11.13 18.20 -10.33
C PHE A 89 -10.45 18.06 -11.68
N VAL A 90 -9.14 18.31 -11.72
CA VAL A 90 -8.34 18.23 -12.95
C VAL A 90 -7.31 17.12 -12.86
N GLN A 91 -6.51 17.10 -11.79
CA GLN A 91 -5.44 16.11 -11.67
C GLN A 91 -5.03 15.87 -10.21
N ALA A 92 -4.60 14.65 -9.91
CA ALA A 92 -4.02 14.25 -8.64
C ALA A 92 -2.51 14.08 -8.85
N LEU A 93 -1.72 14.82 -8.07
CA LEU A 93 -0.27 14.77 -8.11
C LEU A 93 0.22 13.91 -6.95
N ARG A 94 0.93 12.83 -7.27
CA ARG A 94 1.60 12.02 -6.24
C ARG A 94 2.79 12.79 -5.70
N ILE A 95 2.91 12.84 -4.37
CA ILE A 95 4.07 13.40 -3.70
C ILE A 95 4.96 12.22 -3.34
N ASP A 96 5.93 11.91 -4.21
CA ASP A 96 6.84 10.76 -4.07
C ASP A 96 8.19 11.16 -3.43
N ALA A 97 8.43 12.45 -3.26
CA ALA A 97 9.64 13.03 -2.69
C ALA A 97 9.28 14.23 -1.79
N PRO A 98 10.11 14.60 -0.80
CA PRO A 98 9.84 15.73 0.10
C PRO A 98 9.81 17.08 -0.63
N ARG A 99 10.35 17.15 -1.85
CA ARG A 99 10.32 18.31 -2.73
C ARG A 99 10.08 17.85 -4.15
N GLY A 100 9.32 18.63 -4.90
CA GLY A 100 9.05 18.29 -6.29
C GLY A 100 8.39 19.43 -7.04
N GLN A 101 8.31 19.23 -8.34
CA GLN A 101 7.62 20.11 -9.27
C GLN A 101 6.78 19.25 -10.20
N ALA A 102 5.54 19.65 -10.37
CA ALA A 102 4.62 19.05 -11.32
C ALA A 102 4.15 20.10 -12.32
N THR A 103 4.01 19.68 -13.57
CA THR A 103 3.53 20.54 -14.66
C THR A 103 2.32 19.89 -15.28
N MET A 104 1.24 20.65 -15.46
CA MET A 104 0.02 20.18 -16.13
C MET A 104 -0.43 21.16 -17.20
N ARG A 105 -1.02 20.63 -18.27
CA ARG A 105 -1.58 21.46 -19.36
C ARG A 105 -2.98 21.90 -18.97
N LEU A 106 -3.26 23.20 -19.07
CA LEU A 106 -4.56 23.77 -18.70
C LEU A 106 -5.64 23.54 -19.77
N GLY A 107 -5.26 23.38 -21.04
CA GLY A 107 -6.20 23.15 -22.15
C GLY A 107 -7.24 24.27 -22.24
N SER A 108 -8.53 23.90 -22.30
CA SER A 108 -9.66 24.84 -22.30
C SER A 108 -9.73 25.70 -21.03
N ARG A 109 -9.09 25.28 -19.93
CA ARG A 109 -9.04 26.00 -18.64
C ARG A 109 -7.84 26.95 -18.54
N ALA A 110 -7.20 27.30 -19.67
CA ALA A 110 -6.07 28.24 -19.68
C ALA A 110 -6.41 29.63 -19.11
N ALA A 111 -7.68 30.01 -19.15
CA ALA A 111 -8.20 31.27 -18.61
C ALA A 111 -8.48 31.25 -17.09
N ALA A 112 -8.35 30.10 -16.42
CA ALA A 112 -8.57 30.01 -14.97
C ALA A 112 -7.67 31.02 -14.23
N SER A 113 -8.23 31.78 -13.30
CA SER A 113 -7.48 32.73 -12.46
C SER A 113 -7.17 32.17 -11.07
N HIS A 114 -7.77 31.03 -10.72
CA HIS A 114 -7.62 30.37 -9.43
C HIS A 114 -7.44 28.86 -9.61
N ALA A 115 -6.74 28.25 -8.66
CA ALA A 115 -6.70 26.81 -8.48
C ALA A 115 -7.02 26.51 -7.02
N GLU A 116 -7.87 25.51 -6.79
CA GLU A 116 -8.05 24.94 -5.46
C GLU A 116 -7.16 23.70 -5.34
N LEU A 117 -6.37 23.67 -4.26
CA LEU A 117 -5.49 22.55 -3.97
C LEU A 117 -6.03 21.82 -2.75
N ARG A 118 -6.04 20.49 -2.79
CA ARG A 118 -6.46 19.63 -1.67
C ARG A 118 -5.41 18.54 -1.43
N LEU A 119 -5.05 18.30 -0.17
CA LEU A 119 -4.12 17.26 0.21
C LEU A 119 -4.98 16.08 0.64
N VAL A 120 -4.86 14.99 -0.11
CA VAL A 120 -5.62 13.77 0.15
C VAL A 120 -4.72 12.83 0.93
N GLY A 121 -5.17 12.48 2.14
CA GLY A 121 -4.60 11.44 2.97
C GLY A 121 -5.45 10.16 2.92
N THR A 122 -5.18 9.22 3.82
CA THR A 122 -5.91 7.94 3.91
C THR A 122 -7.39 8.08 4.30
N GLN A 123 -7.82 9.25 4.79
CA GLN A 123 -9.20 9.52 5.21
C GLN A 123 -10.03 10.33 4.20
N GLY A 124 -9.53 10.50 2.98
CA GLY A 124 -10.18 11.32 1.95
C GLY A 124 -9.61 12.74 1.83
N PRO A 125 -10.26 13.60 1.03
CA PRO A 125 -9.70 14.88 0.63
C PRO A 125 -9.84 15.94 1.73
N ASN A 126 -8.71 16.51 2.18
CA ASN A 126 -8.71 17.71 3.02
C ASN A 126 -8.39 18.92 2.15
N THR A 127 -9.32 19.90 2.10
CA THR A 127 -9.07 21.14 1.37
C THR A 127 -7.93 21.90 2.01
N ILE A 128 -6.86 22.12 1.27
CA ILE A 128 -5.69 22.88 1.73
C ILE A 128 -6.04 24.35 1.69
N THR A 129 -6.40 24.82 0.50
CA THR A 129 -6.49 26.25 0.19
C THR A 129 -7.01 26.48 -1.23
N THR A 130 -7.58 27.66 -1.47
CA THR A 130 -7.85 28.18 -2.82
C THR A 130 -6.84 29.28 -3.13
N MET A 131 -6.04 29.11 -4.18
CA MET A 131 -4.98 30.03 -4.59
C MET A 131 -5.36 30.77 -5.87
N ARG A 132 -4.92 32.02 -5.98
CA ARG A 132 -4.88 32.72 -7.28
C ARG A 132 -3.66 32.24 -8.05
N LEU A 133 -3.82 31.96 -9.34
CA LEU A 133 -2.70 31.64 -10.22
C LEU A 133 -1.76 32.86 -10.30
N GLU A 134 -0.47 32.61 -10.49
CA GLU A 134 0.58 33.66 -10.62
C GLU A 134 0.91 34.41 -9.32
N ARG A 135 0.45 33.92 -8.16
CA ARG A 135 0.90 34.42 -6.86
C ARG A 135 1.62 33.33 -6.06
N ARG A 136 2.87 33.62 -5.69
CA ARG A 136 3.55 32.88 -4.63
C ARG A 136 2.89 33.22 -3.29
N ARG A 137 2.58 32.19 -2.50
CA ARG A 137 2.23 32.37 -1.09
C ARG A 137 3.40 31.95 -0.19
N PRO A 138 3.56 32.59 0.98
CA PRO A 138 4.50 32.11 2.00
C PRO A 138 4.07 30.73 2.52
N ALA A 139 5.01 30.05 3.20
CA ALA A 139 4.84 28.72 3.80
C ALA A 139 3.50 28.58 4.54
N GLN A 140 2.83 27.43 4.39
CA GLN A 140 1.59 27.12 5.08
C GLN A 140 1.70 25.75 5.78
N THR A 141 1.42 25.72 7.07
CA THR A 141 1.29 24.48 7.84
C THR A 141 -0.10 23.91 7.63
N LEU A 142 -0.20 22.65 7.23
CA LEU A 142 -1.47 21.98 6.95
C LEU A 142 -1.62 20.78 7.86
N ARG A 143 -2.76 20.67 8.51
CA ARG A 143 -3.06 19.54 9.36
C ARG A 143 -3.63 18.42 8.49
N LEU A 144 -2.94 17.29 8.38
CA LEU A 144 -3.53 16.08 7.79
C LEU A 144 -4.14 15.24 8.91
N PRO A 145 -5.48 15.19 9.04
CA PRO A 145 -6.07 14.16 9.88
C PRO A 145 -5.75 12.80 9.26
N ILE A 146 -5.09 11.96 10.04
CA ILE A 146 -4.79 10.57 9.73
C ILE A 146 -5.35 9.79 10.90
N VAL A 147 -6.26 8.87 10.61
CA VAL A 147 -6.57 7.83 11.57
C VAL A 147 -5.56 6.74 11.31
N GLU A 148 -4.79 6.43 12.35
CA GLU A 148 -3.94 5.25 12.39
C GLU A 148 -4.85 4.07 12.00
N LEU A 149 -4.61 3.49 10.82
CA LEU A 149 -5.20 2.21 10.44
C LEU A 149 -4.77 1.27 11.55
N ARG A 150 -5.67 1.02 12.51
CA ARG A 150 -5.39 0.17 13.67
C ARG A 150 -4.77 -1.09 13.09
N ARG A 151 -3.49 -1.33 13.39
CA ARG A 151 -2.89 -2.65 13.16
C ARG A 151 -3.88 -3.62 13.78
N SER A 152 -4.48 -4.50 12.97
CA SER A 152 -5.47 -5.46 13.45
C SER A 152 -4.95 -6.06 14.76
N PRO A 153 -5.65 -5.88 15.89
CA PRO A 153 -5.24 -6.46 17.16
C PRO A 153 -5.43 -7.97 17.04
N GLY A 154 -4.39 -8.68 16.58
CA GLY A 154 -4.57 -10.10 16.26
C GLY A 154 -3.38 -10.85 15.70
N TYR A 155 -2.19 -10.25 15.59
CA TYR A 155 -0.97 -11.07 15.52
C TYR A 155 -0.30 -10.98 16.89
N PRO A 156 -0.35 -12.04 17.70
CA PRO A 156 0.60 -12.17 18.80
C PRO A 156 1.98 -12.02 18.19
N ASP A 157 2.78 -11.08 18.71
CA ASP A 157 4.23 -11.16 18.54
C ASP A 157 4.61 -12.55 19.05
N HIS A 158 4.89 -13.47 18.13
CA HIS A 158 5.64 -14.65 18.50
C HIS A 158 7.04 -14.14 18.81
N ASP A 159 7.32 -14.03 20.11
CA ASP A 159 8.66 -13.91 20.65
C ASP A 159 9.50 -15.06 20.08
N ASP A 160 10.20 -14.82 18.97
CA ASP A 160 11.24 -15.69 18.42
C ASP A 160 12.51 -15.68 19.30
N ARG A 161 12.37 -15.53 20.62
CA ARG A 161 13.49 -15.40 21.55
C ARG A 161 14.01 -16.71 22.16
N ASP A 162 13.40 -17.86 21.85
CA ASP A 162 13.78 -19.13 22.48
C ASP A 162 14.33 -20.19 21.51
N ARG A 163 14.93 -19.80 20.37
CA ARG A 163 15.36 -20.80 19.38
C ARG A 163 16.76 -20.69 18.79
N ASP A 164 17.76 -20.21 19.52
CA ASP A 164 19.15 -20.33 19.08
C ASP A 164 20.15 -20.41 20.25
N ASP A 165 20.20 -21.50 21.02
CA ASP A 165 21.34 -21.70 21.93
C ASP A 165 21.78 -23.14 22.22
N ARG A 166 21.15 -24.16 21.63
CA ARG A 166 21.64 -25.53 21.77
C ARG A 166 21.37 -26.29 20.49
N TYR A 167 22.38 -26.42 19.63
CA TYR A 167 22.90 -27.69 19.16
C TYR A 167 24.06 -27.42 18.18
N ASP A 168 25.19 -28.07 18.49
CA ASP A 168 26.25 -28.46 17.56
C ASP A 168 27.20 -27.38 17.02
N ARG A 169 28.33 -27.19 17.73
CA ARG A 169 29.65 -27.20 17.06
C ARG A 169 30.81 -27.44 18.03
N ASP A 170 30.88 -28.68 18.51
CA ASP A 170 32.18 -29.35 18.58
C ASP A 170 32.67 -29.54 17.14
N ARG A 171 33.57 -28.66 16.68
CA ARG A 171 34.41 -28.94 15.52
C ARG A 171 35.74 -28.22 15.65
N ASP A 172 36.58 -28.86 16.45
CA ASP A 172 38.00 -29.11 16.21
C ASP A 172 38.74 -28.08 15.35
N ASP A 173 39.58 -27.29 16.03
CA ASP A 173 41.03 -27.42 15.93
C ASP A 173 41.56 -27.93 14.58
N ARG A 174 42.14 -27.01 13.82
CA ARG A 174 43.48 -27.09 13.17
C ARG A 174 43.50 -26.12 11.99
N TYR A 175 44.24 -25.03 12.13
CA TYR A 175 45.55 -24.88 11.49
C TYR A 175 46.06 -23.46 11.71
N ASP A 176 47.08 -23.37 12.56
CA ASP A 176 48.12 -22.37 12.45
C ASP A 176 48.67 -22.32 11.03
N ARG A 177 48.71 -21.12 10.45
CA ARG A 177 49.84 -20.70 9.62
C ARG A 177 49.91 -19.19 9.51
N ASP A 178 50.64 -18.62 10.45
CA ASP A 178 51.84 -17.85 10.17
C ASP A 178 51.83 -16.90 8.96
N ARG A 179 52.02 -15.62 9.30
CA ARG A 179 53.26 -14.89 8.96
C ARG A 179 53.41 -14.56 7.47
N TYR A 180 53.18 -13.30 7.13
CA TYR A 180 54.22 -12.33 6.75
C TYR A 180 53.53 -11.05 6.25
N GLY A 181 53.82 -9.94 6.91
CA GLY A 181 53.46 -8.63 6.40
C GLY A 181 54.29 -8.24 5.19
N ARG A 182 53.82 -7.25 4.42
CA ARG A 182 54.65 -6.19 3.86
C ARG A 182 53.76 -5.10 3.26
N ARG A 183 54.06 -3.88 3.70
CA ARG A 183 53.76 -2.62 3.00
C ARG A 183 54.17 -2.71 1.54
N HIS A 184 53.41 -2.06 0.66
CA HIS A 184 53.97 -1.21 -0.40
C HIS A 184 52.91 -0.21 -0.85
N ASP A 185 53.21 1.07 -0.62
CA ASP A 185 52.75 2.17 -1.45
C ASP A 185 53.29 1.97 -2.88
N ARG A 186 52.48 2.18 -3.92
CA ARG A 186 52.84 3.02 -5.08
C ARG A 186 51.76 3.13 -6.14
N ASP A 187 51.79 4.32 -6.72
CA ASP A 187 51.06 4.86 -7.84
C ASP A 187 51.28 4.14 -9.19
N ASP A 188 50.57 4.69 -10.19
CA ASP A 188 50.75 4.61 -11.64
C ASP A 188 49.96 3.50 -12.37
N ARG A 189 48.96 3.82 -13.21
CA ARG A 189 48.93 4.54 -14.51
C ARG A 189 49.27 3.61 -15.69
N TYR A 190 48.43 3.69 -16.74
CA TYR A 190 48.40 2.93 -18.02
C TYR A 190 47.83 1.50 -17.87
N GLY A 191 46.80 1.05 -18.59
CA GLY A 191 46.41 1.34 -19.96
C GLY A 191 46.68 0.07 -20.78
N ARG A 192 45.64 -0.66 -21.20
CA ARG A 192 45.53 -1.51 -22.41
C ARG A 192 44.45 -2.57 -22.28
N ASP A 193 43.50 -2.51 -23.21
CA ASP A 193 43.19 -3.54 -24.20
C ASP A 193 43.31 -4.99 -23.72
N ARG A 194 42.14 -5.64 -23.62
CA ARG A 194 41.97 -7.06 -23.95
C ARG A 194 40.53 -7.30 -24.37
N ASP A 195 40.35 -7.32 -25.68
CA ASP A 195 39.49 -8.29 -26.35
C ASP A 195 39.83 -9.68 -25.77
N ASP A 196 38.82 -10.43 -25.32
CA ASP A 196 38.80 -11.89 -25.41
C ASP A 196 37.52 -12.48 -24.79
N HIS A 197 36.97 -13.44 -25.53
CA HIS A 197 36.08 -14.54 -25.13
C HIS A 197 34.56 -14.37 -25.29
N ASP A 198 34.15 -14.61 -26.54
CA ASP A 198 33.21 -15.69 -26.90
C ASP A 198 33.31 -16.93 -25.99
N ASP A 199 32.18 -17.64 -25.85
CA ASP A 199 31.96 -18.96 -25.23
C ASP A 199 31.04 -18.95 -24.00
N ARG A 200 29.72 -18.79 -24.24
CA ARG A 200 28.69 -19.17 -23.26
C ARG A 200 27.44 -19.80 -23.90
N ASP A 201 27.63 -20.75 -24.80
CA ASP A 201 26.58 -21.68 -25.24
C ASP A 201 27.04 -23.12 -25.01
N ASP A 202 26.84 -23.69 -23.81
CA ASP A 202 27.08 -25.14 -23.60
C ASP A 202 26.55 -25.73 -22.27
N ARG A 203 25.45 -25.19 -21.70
CA ARG A 203 24.99 -25.62 -20.35
C ARG A 203 23.58 -26.19 -20.22
N TYR A 204 22.96 -26.70 -21.29
CA TYR A 204 21.61 -27.26 -21.19
C TYR A 204 21.37 -28.75 -21.49
N ASP A 205 22.38 -29.58 -21.75
CA ASP A 205 22.14 -31.01 -22.11
C ASP A 205 22.56 -32.10 -21.11
N ARG A 206 22.96 -31.77 -19.87
CA ARG A 206 23.41 -32.81 -18.90
C ARG A 206 22.37 -33.33 -17.90
N ARG A 207 21.08 -33.07 -18.07
CA ARG A 207 20.05 -33.51 -17.11
C ARG A 207 19.15 -34.67 -17.54
N ARG A 208 19.33 -35.26 -18.73
CA ARG A 208 18.44 -36.35 -19.21
C ARG A 208 18.88 -37.79 -18.97
N ASP A 209 20.11 -38.07 -18.52
CA ASP A 209 20.62 -39.45 -18.48
C ASP A 209 20.86 -40.06 -17.09
N ARG A 210 20.26 -39.51 -16.02
CA ARG A 210 20.51 -39.99 -14.64
C ARG A 210 19.46 -40.91 -14.03
N ASP A 211 18.50 -41.40 -14.80
CA ASP A 211 17.40 -42.25 -14.29
C ASP A 211 17.50 -43.75 -14.64
N HIS A 212 18.62 -44.20 -15.21
CA HIS A 212 18.80 -45.62 -15.54
C HIS A 212 20.04 -46.22 -14.89
N ARG A 213 19.93 -46.53 -13.58
CA ARG A 213 20.63 -47.63 -12.87
C ARG A 213 20.32 -47.55 -11.38
N ARG A 214 19.14 -48.02 -10.99
CA ARG A 214 18.87 -48.40 -9.59
C ARG A 214 19.09 -49.91 -9.47
N PRO A 215 20.05 -50.38 -8.67
CA PRO A 215 20.28 -51.81 -8.47
C PRO A 215 19.10 -52.44 -7.69
N PRO A 216 18.85 -53.76 -7.85
CA PRO A 216 17.84 -54.46 -7.08
C PRO A 216 18.32 -54.58 -5.63
N HIS A 217 17.80 -53.72 -4.75
CA HIS A 217 17.98 -53.89 -3.32
C HIS A 217 17.11 -55.05 -2.83
N ALA A 218 17.78 -56.17 -2.55
CA ALA A 218 17.24 -57.27 -1.76
C ALA A 218 16.86 -56.78 -0.35
N GLY A 219 15.67 -57.20 0.11
CA GLY A 219 15.35 -57.40 1.51
C GLY A 219 15.49 -56.20 2.45
N ARG A 220 14.60 -55.21 2.34
CA ARG A 220 14.26 -54.37 3.50
C ARG A 220 12.99 -54.92 4.17
N PRO A 221 13.00 -55.22 5.47
CA PRO A 221 11.80 -55.59 6.19
C PRO A 221 10.78 -54.45 6.10
N HIS A 222 9.53 -54.82 5.79
CA HIS A 222 8.38 -53.92 5.73
C HIS A 222 8.29 -53.09 7.01
N ARG A 223 8.64 -51.79 6.93
CA ARG A 223 8.16 -50.83 7.92
C ARG A 223 6.65 -50.69 7.72
N PRO A 224 5.83 -50.83 8.77
CA PRO A 224 4.41 -50.51 8.69
C PRO A 224 4.27 -49.10 8.15
N GLY A 225 3.55 -48.96 7.04
CA GLY A 225 3.23 -47.64 6.50
C GLY A 225 2.55 -46.80 7.58
N PRO A 226 2.82 -45.48 7.65
CA PRO A 226 2.09 -44.61 8.54
C PRO A 226 0.58 -44.77 8.27
N PRO A 227 -0.26 -44.78 9.32
CA PRO A 227 -1.69 -44.97 9.16
C PRO A 227 -2.24 -43.94 8.17
N PRO A 228 -3.23 -44.30 7.34
CA PRO A 228 -3.85 -43.36 6.42
C PRO A 228 -4.37 -42.19 7.24
N HIS A 229 -3.81 -41.00 7.01
CA HIS A 229 -4.27 -39.78 7.63
C HIS A 229 -5.76 -39.62 7.29
N ALA A 230 -6.60 -39.86 8.28
CA ALA A 230 -8.03 -39.60 8.20
C ALA A 230 -8.18 -38.14 7.77
N GLY A 231 -8.70 -37.92 6.56
CA GLY A 231 -8.87 -36.61 5.98
C GLY A 231 -9.63 -35.73 6.97
N HIS A 232 -8.95 -34.69 7.49
CA HIS A 232 -9.64 -33.68 8.27
C HIS A 232 -10.79 -33.12 7.43
N PRO A 233 -12.02 -33.11 7.94
CA PRO A 233 -13.13 -32.47 7.27
C PRO A 233 -12.73 -31.03 6.96
N HIS A 234 -12.64 -30.70 5.67
CA HIS A 234 -12.52 -29.31 5.24
C HIS A 234 -13.85 -28.63 5.58
N HIS A 235 -13.98 -28.14 6.81
CA HIS A 235 -15.08 -27.25 7.16
C HIS A 235 -15.03 -26.07 6.18
N PRO A 236 -16.13 -25.80 5.45
CA PRO A 236 -16.19 -24.64 4.58
C PRO A 236 -15.79 -23.42 5.40
N ARG A 237 -14.70 -22.74 5.00
CA ARG A 237 -14.33 -21.49 5.65
C ARG A 237 -15.55 -20.58 5.59
N PRO A 238 -16.04 -20.05 6.72
CA PRO A 238 -17.15 -19.13 6.70
C PRO A 238 -16.76 -17.96 5.79
N GLY A 239 -17.57 -17.70 4.76
CA GLY A 239 -17.41 -16.55 3.89
C GLY A 239 -17.50 -15.24 4.69
N ALA A 240 -17.17 -14.12 4.07
CA ALA A 240 -17.26 -12.83 4.75
C ALA A 240 -18.67 -12.61 5.31
N SER A 241 -18.74 -12.24 6.59
CA SER A 241 -20.02 -11.92 7.21
C SER A 241 -20.54 -10.60 6.65
N ARG A 242 -21.87 -10.40 6.70
CA ARG A 242 -22.49 -9.13 6.30
C ARG A 242 -21.88 -7.94 7.06
N ALA A 243 -21.52 -8.12 8.32
CA ALA A 243 -20.85 -7.10 9.13
C ALA A 243 -19.48 -6.73 8.54
N GLN A 244 -18.68 -7.71 8.12
CA GLN A 244 -17.37 -7.46 7.50
C GLN A 244 -17.50 -6.73 6.15
N ILE A 245 -18.55 -7.00 5.38
CA ILE A 245 -18.83 -6.28 4.12
C ILE A 245 -19.20 -4.82 4.41
N VAL A 246 -20.07 -4.57 5.39
CA VAL A 246 -20.48 -3.21 5.79
C VAL A 246 -19.27 -2.41 6.28
N GLU A 247 -18.43 -3.01 7.13
CA GLU A 247 -17.20 -2.41 7.62
C GLU A 247 -16.25 -2.07 6.47
N ALA A 248 -15.96 -3.02 5.58
CA ALA A 248 -15.09 -2.80 4.42
C ALA A 248 -15.62 -1.71 3.47
N CYS A 249 -16.94 -1.66 3.24
CA CYS A 249 -17.55 -0.60 2.43
C CYS A 249 -17.46 0.77 3.12
N GLY A 250 -17.62 0.83 4.44
CA GLY A 250 -17.44 2.05 5.24
C GLY A 250 -16.00 2.57 5.18
N ASP A 251 -15.02 1.67 5.25
CA ASP A 251 -13.59 2.03 5.19
C ASP A 251 -13.17 2.59 3.82
N GLN A 252 -13.77 2.08 2.74
CA GLN A 252 -13.34 2.38 1.36
C GLN A 252 -14.21 3.43 0.65
N SER A 253 -15.38 3.78 1.20
CA SER A 253 -16.29 4.75 0.60
C SER A 253 -16.22 6.09 1.35
N PRO A 254 -15.66 7.16 0.76
CA PRO A 254 -15.53 8.45 1.44
C PRO A 254 -16.86 9.17 1.68
N PHE A 255 -17.97 8.72 1.06
CA PHE A 255 -19.28 9.34 1.19
C PHE A 255 -20.35 8.34 1.66
N PRO A 256 -21.26 8.73 2.58
CA PRO A 256 -22.29 7.83 3.12
C PRO A 256 -23.18 7.18 2.05
N GLY A 257 -23.56 7.91 1.00
CA GLY A 257 -24.39 7.38 -0.09
C GLY A 257 -23.70 6.27 -0.90
N GLN A 258 -22.37 6.24 -0.91
CA GLN A 258 -21.60 5.20 -1.62
C GLN A 258 -21.49 3.92 -0.80
N VAL A 259 -21.58 3.99 0.53
CA VAL A 259 -21.56 2.79 1.39
C VAL A 259 -22.74 1.88 1.05
N THR A 260 -23.94 2.44 0.89
CA THR A 260 -25.13 1.66 0.51
C THR A 260 -24.94 0.99 -0.85
N HIS A 261 -24.48 1.73 -1.86
CA HIS A 261 -24.24 1.18 -3.19
C HIS A 261 -23.11 0.13 -3.21
N CYS A 262 -22.07 0.34 -2.40
CA CYS A 262 -21.01 -0.64 -2.20
C CYS A 262 -21.55 -1.93 -1.61
N ILE A 263 -22.38 -1.87 -0.56
CA ILE A 263 -22.99 -3.04 0.07
C ILE A 263 -23.87 -3.79 -0.94
N GLU A 264 -24.73 -3.08 -1.67
CA GLU A 264 -25.56 -3.67 -2.72
C GLU A 264 -24.71 -4.38 -3.78
N SER A 265 -23.65 -3.73 -4.27
CA SER A 265 -22.74 -4.33 -5.25
C SER A 265 -21.98 -5.53 -4.68
N ALA A 266 -21.54 -5.47 -3.44
CA ALA A 266 -20.81 -6.54 -2.78
C ALA A 266 -21.68 -7.81 -2.58
N THR A 267 -23.00 -7.68 -2.45
CA THR A 267 -23.90 -8.85 -2.37
C THR A 267 -23.96 -9.66 -3.66
N ARG A 268 -23.52 -9.09 -4.79
CA ARG A 268 -23.41 -9.79 -6.08
C ARG A 268 -22.11 -10.57 -6.22
N LEU A 269 -21.18 -10.43 -5.27
CA LEU A 269 -19.91 -11.16 -5.24
C LEU A 269 -20.03 -12.43 -4.39
N PRO A 270 -19.23 -13.47 -4.67
CA PRO A 270 -19.05 -14.58 -3.74
C PRO A 270 -18.61 -14.06 -2.36
N ALA A 271 -19.26 -14.51 -1.29
CA ALA A 271 -18.99 -14.02 0.06
C ALA A 271 -17.51 -14.19 0.48
N ALA A 272 -16.82 -15.20 -0.03
CA ALA A 272 -15.39 -15.40 0.25
C ALA A 272 -14.49 -14.32 -0.37
N ASP A 273 -14.95 -13.64 -1.43
CA ASP A 273 -14.15 -12.67 -2.20
C ASP A 273 -14.57 -11.22 -1.97
N ALA A 274 -15.78 -10.98 -1.45
CA ALA A 274 -16.37 -9.64 -1.36
C ALA A 274 -15.46 -8.61 -0.65
N VAL A 275 -14.99 -8.91 0.57
CA VAL A 275 -14.14 -7.99 1.34
C VAL A 275 -12.80 -7.70 0.65
N ALA A 276 -12.16 -8.73 0.09
CA ALA A 276 -10.91 -8.56 -0.63
C ALA A 276 -11.07 -7.71 -1.90
N THR A 277 -12.23 -7.82 -2.54
CA THR A 277 -12.60 -7.07 -3.75
C THR A 277 -12.87 -5.61 -3.44
N ILE A 278 -13.65 -5.34 -2.38
CA ILE A 278 -13.93 -3.97 -1.91
C ILE A 278 -12.63 -3.23 -1.63
N ARG A 279 -11.72 -3.84 -0.86
CA ARG A 279 -10.40 -3.25 -0.58
C ARG A 279 -9.58 -3.04 -1.84
N ALA A 280 -9.53 -4.02 -2.73
CA ALA A 280 -8.80 -3.88 -4.00
C ALA A 280 -9.35 -2.73 -4.86
N CYS A 281 -10.67 -2.55 -4.95
CA CYS A 281 -11.26 -1.41 -5.66
C CYS A 281 -10.95 -0.09 -4.96
N GLY A 282 -11.06 -0.03 -3.63
CA GLY A 282 -10.80 1.18 -2.86
C GLY A 282 -9.33 1.62 -2.93
N ASP A 283 -8.40 0.68 -2.76
CA ASP A 283 -6.96 0.95 -2.87
C ASP A 283 -6.55 1.39 -4.28
N ALA A 284 -7.17 0.82 -5.31
CA ALA A 284 -6.84 1.10 -6.72
C ALA A 284 -7.49 2.38 -7.25
N THR A 285 -8.48 2.95 -6.56
CA THR A 285 -9.26 4.09 -7.05
C THR A 285 -9.18 5.26 -6.10
N THR A 286 -9.50 6.45 -6.61
CA THR A 286 -9.56 7.68 -5.80
C THR A 286 -10.87 8.42 -6.01
N PHE A 287 -11.53 8.19 -7.14
CA PHE A 287 -12.83 8.76 -7.46
C PHE A 287 -13.91 7.73 -7.18
N SER A 288 -15.00 8.19 -6.61
CA SER A 288 -16.19 7.36 -6.36
C SER A 288 -16.71 6.68 -7.62
N GLY A 289 -16.69 7.38 -8.77
CA GLY A 289 -17.13 6.80 -10.03
C GLY A 289 -16.23 5.65 -10.52
N ASP A 290 -14.93 5.67 -10.21
CA ASP A 290 -14.03 4.56 -10.54
C ASP A 290 -14.25 3.38 -9.59
N PHE A 291 -14.42 3.68 -8.31
CA PHE A 291 -14.74 2.67 -7.30
C PHE A 291 -16.05 1.95 -7.64
N GLU A 292 -17.09 2.72 -7.97
CA GLU A 292 -18.39 2.21 -8.40
C GLU A 292 -18.28 1.37 -9.66
N HIS A 293 -17.56 1.86 -10.69
CA HIS A 293 -17.29 1.08 -11.90
C HIS A 293 -16.57 -0.23 -11.60
N CYS A 294 -15.56 -0.18 -10.73
CA CYS A 294 -14.79 -1.35 -10.29
C CYS A 294 -15.69 -2.37 -9.60
N MET A 295 -16.50 -1.94 -8.63
CA MET A 295 -17.42 -2.80 -7.87
C MET A 295 -18.51 -3.40 -8.76
N ASN A 296 -19.08 -2.62 -9.69
CA ASN A 296 -20.07 -3.09 -10.66
C ASN A 296 -19.47 -4.10 -11.65
N THR A 297 -18.23 -3.89 -12.08
CA THR A 297 -17.53 -4.80 -13.00
C THR A 297 -17.04 -6.06 -12.31
N ALA A 298 -16.71 -6.00 -11.02
CA ALA A 298 -16.13 -7.11 -10.28
C ALA A 298 -17.02 -8.38 -10.28
N SER A 299 -18.35 -8.23 -10.30
CA SER A 299 -19.27 -9.38 -10.39
C SER A 299 -19.24 -10.10 -11.74
N ALA A 300 -18.68 -9.49 -12.79
CA ALA A 300 -18.53 -10.12 -14.10
C ALA A 300 -17.29 -11.02 -14.20
N PHE A 301 -16.39 -11.00 -13.21
CA PHE A 301 -15.20 -11.84 -13.23
C PHE A 301 -15.56 -13.32 -13.02
N ARG A 302 -14.91 -14.18 -13.81
CA ARG A 302 -15.01 -15.65 -13.68
C ARG A 302 -14.05 -16.24 -12.64
N THR A 303 -13.09 -15.45 -12.18
CA THR A 303 -12.10 -15.78 -11.14
C THR A 303 -12.18 -14.76 -10.00
N PRO A 304 -11.61 -15.03 -8.81
CA PRO A 304 -11.54 -14.02 -7.75
C PRO A 304 -11.00 -12.68 -8.30
N PRO A 305 -11.75 -11.58 -8.19
CA PRO A 305 -11.45 -10.34 -8.93
C PRO A 305 -10.31 -9.52 -8.29
N ALA A 306 -10.16 -9.60 -6.95
CA ALA A 306 -9.24 -8.77 -6.20
C ALA A 306 -7.76 -8.78 -6.69
N PRO A 307 -7.15 -9.92 -7.09
CA PRO A 307 -5.79 -9.92 -7.63
C PRO A 307 -5.66 -9.19 -8.97
N ALA A 308 -6.68 -9.28 -9.84
CA ALA A 308 -6.65 -8.63 -11.15
C ALA A 308 -6.89 -7.12 -11.02
N ILE A 309 -7.80 -6.71 -10.14
CA ILE A 309 -8.05 -5.29 -9.83
C ILE A 309 -6.78 -4.63 -9.29
N ARG A 310 -6.06 -5.28 -8.36
CA ARG A 310 -4.78 -4.78 -7.85
C ARG A 310 -3.74 -4.63 -8.96
N ALA A 311 -3.61 -5.64 -9.81
CA ALA A 311 -2.70 -5.57 -10.96
C ALA A 311 -3.06 -4.41 -11.91
N CYS A 312 -4.34 -4.14 -12.15
CA CYS A 312 -4.76 -2.97 -12.93
C CYS A 312 -4.42 -1.65 -12.24
N GLY A 313 -4.62 -1.54 -10.92
CA GLY A 313 -4.27 -0.35 -10.14
C GLY A 313 -2.76 -0.07 -10.11
N GLU A 314 -1.93 -1.12 -10.14
CA GLU A 314 -0.47 -0.99 -10.24
C GLU A 314 -0.02 -0.63 -11.66
N ALA A 315 -0.66 -1.21 -12.67
CA ALA A 315 -0.31 -1.03 -14.09
C ALA A 315 -0.74 0.32 -14.68
N THR A 316 -1.70 1.00 -14.07
CA THR A 316 -2.33 2.20 -14.65
C THR A 316 -2.25 3.39 -13.70
N SER A 317 -2.08 4.59 -14.26
CA SER A 317 -2.04 5.84 -13.49
C SER A 317 -3.27 6.73 -13.73
N PHE A 318 -4.06 6.46 -14.77
CA PHE A 318 -5.24 7.23 -15.14
C PHE A 318 -6.51 6.41 -14.93
N SER A 319 -7.56 7.07 -14.43
CA SER A 319 -8.88 6.47 -14.19
C SER A 319 -9.47 5.77 -15.43
N SER A 320 -9.32 6.37 -16.61
CA SER A 320 -9.79 5.78 -17.88
C SER A 320 -9.12 4.44 -18.17
N ASP A 321 -7.80 4.38 -17.96
CA ASP A 321 -6.99 3.20 -18.25
C ASP A 321 -7.27 2.10 -17.23
N PHE A 322 -7.41 2.48 -15.97
CA PHE A 322 -7.83 1.57 -14.91
C PHE A 322 -9.19 0.94 -15.22
N ARG A 323 -10.20 1.76 -15.59
CA ARG A 323 -11.53 1.27 -15.98
C ARG A 323 -11.45 0.32 -17.17
N GLY A 324 -10.66 0.69 -18.19
CA GLY A 324 -10.38 -0.15 -19.35
C GLY A 324 -9.77 -1.49 -18.96
N CYS A 325 -8.74 -1.48 -18.11
CA CYS A 325 -8.06 -2.67 -17.59
C CYS A 325 -8.99 -3.57 -16.77
N VAL A 326 -9.83 -3.03 -15.89
CA VAL A 326 -10.75 -3.84 -15.07
C VAL A 326 -11.84 -4.49 -15.92
N SER A 327 -12.44 -3.72 -16.85
CA SER A 327 -13.42 -4.25 -17.81
C SER A 327 -12.79 -5.31 -18.72
N ALA A 328 -11.56 -5.08 -19.15
CA ALA A 328 -10.74 -6.02 -19.87
C ALA A 328 -10.52 -7.33 -19.08
N ALA A 329 -10.06 -7.21 -17.84
CA ALA A 329 -9.72 -8.32 -16.96
C ALA A 329 -10.94 -9.20 -16.65
N ALA A 330 -12.13 -8.60 -16.51
CA ALA A 330 -13.37 -9.33 -16.28
C ALA A 330 -13.71 -10.32 -17.40
N GLY A 331 -13.27 -10.04 -18.64
CA GLY A 331 -13.49 -10.90 -19.81
C GLY A 331 -12.60 -12.14 -19.88
N PHE A 332 -11.55 -12.25 -19.06
CA PHE A 332 -10.63 -13.39 -19.12
C PHE A 332 -11.27 -14.67 -18.59
N ARG A 333 -10.97 -15.79 -19.24
CA ARG A 333 -11.39 -17.14 -18.79
C ARG A 333 -10.54 -17.67 -17.63
N HIS A 334 -9.30 -17.20 -17.54
CA HIS A 334 -8.31 -17.61 -16.55
C HIS A 334 -7.84 -16.43 -15.71
N ARG A 335 -6.97 -16.68 -14.73
CA ARG A 335 -6.47 -15.67 -13.79
C ARG A 335 -5.79 -14.51 -14.56
N PRO A 336 -6.37 -13.29 -14.60
CA PRO A 336 -5.86 -12.22 -15.46
C PRO A 336 -4.61 -11.53 -14.90
N ALA A 337 -4.41 -11.56 -13.57
CA ALA A 337 -3.37 -10.79 -12.90
C ALA A 337 -1.92 -11.01 -13.41
N PRO A 338 -1.46 -12.24 -13.73
CA PRO A 338 -0.14 -12.44 -14.34
C PRO A 338 -0.02 -11.84 -15.74
N VAL A 339 -1.08 -11.92 -16.55
CA VAL A 339 -1.11 -11.35 -17.91
C VAL A 339 -1.06 -9.83 -17.85
N ILE A 340 -1.82 -9.22 -16.94
CA ILE A 340 -1.83 -7.78 -16.71
C ILE A 340 -0.41 -7.28 -16.40
N ARG A 341 0.28 -7.93 -15.45
CA ARG A 341 1.65 -7.56 -15.08
C ARG A 341 2.63 -7.70 -16.24
N ALA A 342 2.55 -8.81 -16.98
CA ALA A 342 3.39 -9.01 -18.15
C ALA A 342 3.16 -7.93 -19.22
N CYS A 343 1.90 -7.56 -19.50
CA CYS A 343 1.59 -6.49 -20.44
C CYS A 343 2.09 -5.13 -19.95
N SER A 344 1.97 -4.81 -18.65
CA SER A 344 2.45 -3.53 -18.10
C SER A 344 3.98 -3.43 -18.08
N GLU A 345 4.68 -4.56 -17.93
CA GLU A 345 6.14 -4.61 -18.02
C GLU A 345 6.62 -4.49 -19.47
N ALA A 346 5.86 -5.05 -20.42
CA ALA A 346 6.22 -5.06 -21.84
C ALA A 346 5.86 -3.75 -22.58
N THR A 347 5.04 -2.89 -21.99
CA THR A 347 4.52 -1.69 -22.68
C THR A 347 4.65 -0.45 -21.81
N SER A 348 4.99 0.69 -22.41
CA SER A 348 5.12 1.97 -21.70
C SER A 348 3.94 2.92 -21.92
N PHE A 349 3.05 2.60 -22.88
CA PHE A 349 1.91 3.43 -23.26
C PHE A 349 0.59 2.70 -23.03
N SER A 350 -0.41 3.41 -22.53
CA SER A 350 -1.73 2.85 -22.21
C SER A 350 -2.41 2.17 -23.40
N ARG A 351 -2.20 2.70 -24.62
CA ARG A 351 -2.75 2.11 -25.84
C ARG A 351 -2.16 0.72 -26.13
N ASP A 352 -0.84 0.60 -26.04
CA ASP A 352 -0.13 -0.66 -26.31
C ASP A 352 -0.43 -1.68 -25.21
N PHE A 353 -0.52 -1.21 -23.96
CA PHE A 353 -0.97 -2.01 -22.83
C PHE A 353 -2.37 -2.60 -23.07
N GLN A 354 -3.32 -1.76 -23.47
CA GLN A 354 -4.68 -2.21 -23.76
C GLN A 354 -4.72 -3.20 -24.94
N GLN A 355 -3.95 -2.94 -26.00
CA GLN A 355 -3.83 -3.85 -27.13
C GLN A 355 -3.23 -5.21 -26.72
N CYS A 356 -2.24 -5.21 -25.82
CA CYS A 356 -1.67 -6.43 -25.25
C CYS A 356 -2.70 -7.23 -24.46
N LEU A 357 -3.50 -6.55 -23.62
CA LEU A 357 -4.58 -7.20 -22.86
C LEU A 357 -5.63 -7.80 -23.79
N ASP A 358 -6.07 -7.06 -24.81
CA ASP A 358 -7.07 -7.52 -25.77
C ASP A 358 -6.57 -8.73 -26.58
N ALA A 359 -5.32 -8.71 -27.02
CA ALA A 359 -4.69 -9.85 -27.71
C ALA A 359 -4.56 -11.09 -26.83
N SER A 360 -4.39 -10.92 -25.51
CA SER A 360 -4.19 -12.00 -24.55
C SER A 360 -5.50 -12.64 -24.04
N ARG A 361 -6.68 -12.14 -24.49
CA ARG A 361 -7.98 -12.71 -24.10
C ARG A 361 -8.41 -13.95 -24.90
N ALA A 362 -7.77 -14.20 -26.05
CA ALA A 362 -8.01 -15.38 -26.87
C ALA A 362 -7.65 -16.66 -26.11
#